data_AF-A0A850NUG3-F1
#
_entry.id   AF-A0A850NUG3-F1
#
_cell.length_a   1.000
_cell.length_b   1.000
_cell.length_c   1.000
_cell.angle_alpha   90.00
_cell.angle_beta   90.00
_cell.angle_gamma   90.00
#
_symmetry.space_group_name_H-M   'P 1'
#
loop_
_entity.id
_entity.type
_entity.pdbx_description
1 polymer ?
#
loop_
_entity_poly.entity_id
_entity_poly.type
_entity_poly.pdbx_seq_one_letter_code
_entity_poly.pdbx_strand_id
1 'polypeptide(L)'
;VVFDPAVLRRGVPRALAAVVDDSKKLSAEARALAFEALRSTAGVEIGIGAASVTEIGRINILQASLLAMRRAVARLPAPPGFVLVDGDRVPPSLPCAGQAVIGGDGLCLSIAAASIVAKVVRDRAMWRLSQRHGGYGWERNAGYATADHRLALHALGPTRHHRTGFGTVRQLCLFAPAGECVDVAG
;
A
#
# COMPACT_ATOMS: atom_id res chain seq x y z
N VAL A 1 -6.29 5.01 -8.87
CA VAL A 1 -7.45 5.94 -8.77
C VAL A 1 -7.62 6.55 -10.14
N VAL A 2 -8.82 6.45 -10.71
CA VAL A 2 -9.13 7.01 -12.03
C VAL A 2 -10.08 8.18 -11.83
N PHE A 3 -9.80 9.28 -12.48
CA PHE A 3 -10.69 10.42 -12.57
C PHE A 3 -11.33 10.42 -13.95
N ASP A 4 -12.65 10.52 -14.00
CA ASP A 4 -13.38 10.72 -15.24
C ASP A 4 -12.83 11.97 -15.96
N PRO A 5 -12.51 11.91 -17.26
CA PRO A 5 -12.04 13.06 -18.02
C PRO A 5 -12.95 14.29 -17.90
N ALA A 6 -14.26 14.12 -17.76
CA ALA A 6 -15.20 15.20 -17.52
C ALA A 6 -14.98 15.89 -16.16
N VAL A 7 -14.61 15.14 -15.11
CA VAL A 7 -14.24 15.71 -13.81
C VAL A 7 -12.97 16.54 -13.95
N LEU A 8 -11.95 16.03 -14.64
CA LEU A 8 -10.71 16.77 -14.86
C LEU A 8 -10.93 18.05 -15.70
N ARG A 9 -11.74 17.97 -16.75
CA ARG A 9 -12.06 19.13 -17.62
C ARG A 9 -12.86 20.22 -16.92
N ARG A 10 -13.81 19.85 -16.05
CA ARG A 10 -14.60 20.81 -15.25
C ARG A 10 -13.79 21.42 -14.12
N GLY A 11 -12.62 20.86 -13.84
CA GLY A 11 -11.82 21.17 -12.66
C GLY A 11 -12.16 20.23 -11.52
N VAL A 12 -11.11 19.78 -10.83
CA VAL A 12 -11.21 18.92 -9.66
C VAL A 12 -12.10 19.61 -8.62
N PRO A 13 -13.12 18.92 -8.06
CA PRO A 13 -14.01 19.53 -7.08
C PRO A 13 -13.22 20.16 -5.93
N ARG A 14 -13.54 21.41 -5.57
CA ARG A 14 -12.81 22.16 -4.52
C ARG A 14 -12.70 21.38 -3.21
N ALA A 15 -13.77 20.69 -2.82
CA ALA A 15 -13.79 19.84 -1.63
C ALA A 15 -12.72 18.73 -1.68
N LEU A 16 -12.47 18.15 -2.86
CA LEU A 16 -11.47 17.12 -3.05
C LEU A 16 -10.05 17.72 -3.14
N ALA A 17 -9.90 18.83 -3.87
CA ALA A 17 -8.62 19.54 -3.98
C ALA A 17 -8.11 20.06 -2.63
N ALA A 18 -9.00 20.38 -1.69
CA ALA A 18 -8.64 20.86 -0.35
C ALA A 18 -8.11 19.75 0.58
N VAL A 19 -8.34 18.47 0.27
CA VAL A 19 -8.02 17.34 1.17
C VAL A 19 -7.03 16.35 0.58
N VAL A 20 -6.78 16.38 -0.73
CA VAL A 20 -5.79 15.51 -1.40
C VAL A 20 -4.46 16.25 -1.50
N ASP A 21 -3.44 15.70 -0.85
CA ASP A 21 -2.04 16.13 -0.91
C ASP A 21 -1.13 14.89 -0.78
N ASP A 22 0.19 15.07 -0.75
CA ASP A 22 1.14 14.02 -0.40
C ASP A 22 0.72 13.33 0.91
N SER A 23 0.39 12.04 0.80
CA SER A 23 -0.09 11.21 1.90
C SER A 23 0.82 11.24 3.14
N LYS A 24 2.12 11.53 2.98
CA LYS A 24 3.11 11.60 4.05
C LYS A 24 2.99 12.90 4.86
N LYS A 25 2.47 13.97 4.25
CA LYS A 25 2.22 15.27 4.91
C LYS A 25 0.91 15.29 5.69
N LEU A 26 0.00 14.38 5.38
CA LEU A 26 -1.30 14.29 6.04
C LEU A 26 -1.23 13.49 7.35
N SER A 27 -2.00 13.91 8.36
CA SER A 27 -2.25 13.10 9.56
C SER A 27 -3.08 11.85 9.20
N ALA A 28 -3.21 10.90 10.13
CA ALA A 28 -4.03 9.71 9.91
C ALA A 28 -5.51 10.07 9.69
N GLU A 29 -6.01 11.04 10.45
CA GLU A 29 -7.37 11.58 10.38
C GLU A 29 -7.59 12.31 9.06
N ALA A 30 -6.65 13.17 8.65
CA ALA A 30 -6.72 13.88 7.38
C ALA A 30 -6.70 12.92 6.18
N ARG A 31 -5.87 11.87 6.21
CA ARG A 31 -5.90 10.80 5.20
C ARG A 31 -7.22 10.06 5.17
N ALA A 32 -7.84 9.79 6.32
CA ALA A 32 -9.13 9.12 6.38
C ALA A 32 -10.24 10.00 5.77
N LEU A 33 -10.24 11.31 6.05
CA LEU A 33 -11.16 12.26 5.43
C LEU A 33 -10.97 12.30 3.91
N ALA A 34 -9.72 12.41 3.44
CA ALA A 34 -9.40 12.42 2.03
C ALA A 34 -9.82 11.11 1.33
N PHE A 35 -9.64 9.96 1.99
CA PHE A 35 -10.09 8.66 1.48
C PHE A 35 -11.61 8.61 1.29
N GLU A 36 -12.39 9.08 2.28
CA GLU A 36 -13.85 9.10 2.14
C GLU A 36 -14.29 10.11 1.07
N ALA A 37 -13.66 11.28 1.00
CA ALA A 37 -13.94 12.27 -0.05
C ALA A 37 -13.66 11.70 -1.46
N LEU A 38 -12.54 10.99 -1.64
CA LEU A 38 -12.22 10.29 -2.90
C LEU A 38 -13.31 9.26 -3.24
N ARG A 39 -13.78 8.50 -2.26
CA ARG A 39 -14.79 7.45 -2.44
C ARG A 39 -16.18 8.00 -2.73
N SER A 40 -16.53 9.17 -2.20
CA SER A 40 -17.84 9.80 -2.39
C SER A 40 -17.91 10.72 -3.61
N THR A 41 -16.78 11.03 -4.25
CA THR A 41 -16.77 11.94 -5.40
C THR A 41 -17.24 11.22 -6.65
N ALA A 42 -18.30 11.72 -7.27
CA ALA A 42 -18.79 11.21 -8.55
C ALA A 42 -17.71 11.32 -9.64
N GLY A 43 -17.54 10.26 -10.42
CA GLY A 43 -16.50 10.19 -11.46
C GLY A 43 -15.09 9.90 -10.92
N VAL A 44 -14.95 9.48 -9.66
CA VAL A 44 -13.70 8.92 -9.12
C VAL A 44 -13.87 7.43 -8.90
N GLU A 45 -12.99 6.64 -9.51
CA GLU A 45 -12.98 5.17 -9.39
C GLU A 45 -11.72 4.69 -8.68
N ILE A 46 -11.88 3.71 -7.79
CA ILE A 46 -10.82 3.21 -6.93
C ILE A 46 -10.72 1.69 -7.05
N GLY A 47 -9.65 1.22 -7.70
CA GLY A 47 -9.21 -0.15 -7.63
C GLY A 47 -8.14 -0.32 -6.56
N ILE A 48 -8.25 -1.37 -5.73
CA ILE A 48 -7.28 -1.70 -4.68
C ILE A 48 -6.65 -3.04 -5.02
N GLY A 49 -5.33 -3.12 -5.07
CA GLY A 49 -4.59 -4.37 -5.27
C GLY A 49 -3.58 -4.60 -4.15
N ALA A 50 -3.24 -5.86 -3.91
CA ALA A 50 -2.28 -6.26 -2.89
C ALA A 50 -1.46 -7.48 -3.35
N ALA A 51 -0.28 -7.63 -2.76
CA ALA A 51 0.54 -8.83 -2.86
C ALA A 51 0.87 -9.33 -1.44
N SER A 52 0.73 -10.63 -1.24
CA SER A 52 0.97 -11.32 0.03
C SER A 52 2.46 -11.42 0.36
N VAL A 53 2.76 -11.72 1.63
CA VAL A 53 4.12 -12.01 2.09
C VAL A 53 4.72 -13.20 1.31
N THR A 54 3.92 -14.24 1.06
CA THR A 54 4.32 -15.39 0.25
C THR A 54 4.70 -15.00 -1.17
N GLU A 55 3.92 -14.12 -1.81
CA GLU A 55 4.26 -13.61 -3.15
C GLU A 55 5.54 -12.79 -3.11
N ILE A 56 5.70 -11.88 -2.14
CA ILE A 56 6.93 -11.09 -1.97
C ILE A 56 8.15 -12.01 -1.82
N GLY A 57 8.03 -13.11 -1.08
CA GLY A 57 9.11 -14.10 -0.94
C GLY A 57 9.45 -14.82 -2.25
N ARG A 58 8.48 -15.03 -3.14
CA ARG A 58 8.68 -15.73 -4.43
C ARG A 58 9.19 -14.82 -5.54
N ILE A 59 8.66 -13.60 -5.64
CA ILE A 59 8.90 -12.72 -6.79
C ILE A 59 9.66 -11.44 -6.44
N ASN A 60 10.10 -11.26 -5.19
CA ASN A 60 10.70 -10.03 -4.65
C ASN A 60 9.73 -8.84 -4.52
N ILE A 61 10.14 -7.80 -3.79
CA ILE A 61 9.28 -6.66 -3.44
C ILE A 61 8.95 -5.74 -4.63
N LEU A 62 9.85 -5.65 -5.60
CA LEU A 62 9.63 -4.84 -6.79
C LEU A 62 8.51 -5.47 -7.63
N GLN A 63 8.63 -6.76 -7.97
CA GLN A 63 7.61 -7.44 -8.77
C GLN A 63 6.29 -7.58 -8.01
N ALA A 64 6.33 -7.79 -6.68
CA ALA A 64 5.13 -7.81 -5.86
C ALA A 64 4.40 -6.46 -5.87
N SER A 65 5.13 -5.35 -5.86
CA SER A 65 4.55 -4.01 -6.01
C SER A 65 3.90 -3.83 -7.38
N LEU A 66 4.58 -4.21 -8.46
CA LEU A 66 4.03 -4.16 -9.83
C LEU A 66 2.80 -5.06 -9.98
N LEU A 67 2.82 -6.26 -9.39
CA LEU A 67 1.68 -7.18 -9.35
C LEU A 67 0.48 -6.57 -8.61
N ALA A 68 0.71 -5.94 -7.46
CA ALA A 68 -0.34 -5.25 -6.71
C ALA A 68 -0.94 -4.10 -7.53
N MET A 69 -0.12 -3.33 -8.26
CA MET A 69 -0.60 -2.27 -9.15
C MET A 69 -1.46 -2.84 -10.30
N ARG A 70 -1.02 -3.93 -10.95
CA ARG A 70 -1.84 -4.62 -11.98
C ARG A 70 -3.19 -5.07 -11.44
N ARG A 71 -3.20 -5.65 -10.23
CA ARG A 71 -4.44 -6.08 -9.55
C ARG A 71 -5.35 -4.89 -9.23
N ALA A 72 -4.76 -3.74 -8.87
CA ALA A 72 -5.53 -2.53 -8.63
C ALA A 72 -6.22 -2.06 -9.92
N VAL A 73 -5.50 -2.02 -11.05
CA VAL A 73 -6.07 -1.65 -12.35
C VAL A 73 -7.14 -2.64 -12.79
N ALA A 74 -6.92 -3.95 -12.65
CA ALA A 74 -7.88 -4.98 -13.03
C ALA A 74 -9.17 -5.01 -12.17
N ARG A 75 -9.19 -4.30 -11.03
CA ARG A 75 -10.36 -4.16 -10.14
C ARG A 75 -11.14 -2.87 -10.39
N LEU A 76 -10.71 -2.03 -11.32
CA LEU A 76 -11.51 -0.92 -11.79
C LEU A 76 -12.71 -1.46 -12.60
N PRO A 77 -13.86 -0.78 -12.58
CA PRO A 77 -15.06 -1.22 -13.30
C PRO A 77 -14.86 -1.20 -14.83
N ALA A 78 -13.97 -0.34 -15.32
CA ALA A 78 -13.54 -0.29 -16.71
C ALA A 78 -12.02 -0.10 -16.81
N PRO A 79 -11.38 -0.57 -17.90
CA PRO A 79 -9.97 -0.30 -18.13
C PRO A 79 -9.73 1.20 -18.33
N PRO A 80 -8.76 1.81 -17.63
CA PRO A 80 -8.46 3.23 -17.79
C PRO A 80 -7.85 3.50 -19.17
N GLY A 81 -7.99 4.71 -19.68
CA GLY A 81 -7.35 5.12 -20.94
C GLY A 81 -5.82 5.29 -20.82
N PHE A 82 -5.34 5.67 -19.64
CA PHE A 82 -3.92 5.88 -19.37
C PHE A 82 -3.62 5.73 -17.86
N VAL A 83 -2.45 5.20 -17.50
CA VAL A 83 -2.04 5.03 -16.10
C VAL A 83 -0.75 5.78 -15.79
N LEU A 84 -0.77 6.59 -14.72
CA LEU A 84 0.42 7.19 -14.13
C LEU A 84 0.85 6.37 -12.90
N VAL A 85 2.14 6.06 -12.80
CA VAL A 85 2.70 5.20 -11.74
C VAL A 85 3.81 5.95 -11.02
N ASP A 86 3.76 5.98 -9.69
CA ASP A 86 4.87 6.53 -8.90
C ASP A 86 6.08 5.60 -8.95
N GLY A 87 7.23 6.14 -9.32
CA GLY A 87 8.50 5.41 -9.42
C GLY A 87 9.10 5.41 -10.83
N ASP A 88 9.90 4.39 -11.12
CA ASP A 88 10.71 4.27 -12.34
C ASP A 88 10.19 3.21 -13.32
N ARG A 89 9.11 2.49 -12.98
CA ARG A 89 8.59 1.37 -13.77
C ARG A 89 7.08 1.39 -13.91
N VAL A 90 6.62 1.14 -15.13
CA VAL A 90 5.22 0.82 -15.41
C VAL A 90 5.02 -0.68 -15.25
N PRO A 91 3.96 -1.15 -14.56
CA PRO A 91 3.66 -2.56 -14.47
C PRO A 91 3.50 -3.18 -15.87
N PRO A 92 4.08 -4.38 -16.10
CA PRO A 92 3.92 -5.04 -17.39
C PRO A 92 2.47 -5.49 -17.59
N SER A 93 2.06 -5.65 -18.85
CA SER A 93 0.77 -6.22 -19.22
C SER A 93 -0.43 -5.50 -18.58
N LEU A 94 -0.38 -4.16 -18.53
CA LEU A 94 -1.55 -3.33 -18.26
C LEU A 94 -2.48 -3.33 -19.49
N PRO A 95 -3.80 -3.16 -19.29
CA PRO A 95 -4.76 -3.09 -20.40
C PRO A 95 -4.70 -1.77 -21.19
N CYS A 96 -3.79 -0.86 -20.83
CA CYS A 96 -3.65 0.46 -21.41
C CYS A 96 -2.18 0.92 -21.36
N ALA A 97 -1.89 2.01 -22.07
CA ALA A 97 -0.60 2.69 -21.94
C ALA A 97 -0.42 3.28 -20.53
N GLY A 98 0.84 3.47 -20.14
CA GLY A 98 1.15 4.13 -18.89
C GLY A 98 2.53 4.76 -18.88
N GLN A 99 2.77 5.60 -17.87
CA GLN A 99 4.01 6.32 -17.67
C GLN A 99 4.42 6.28 -16.20
N ALA A 100 5.70 6.04 -15.96
CA ALA A 100 6.30 6.15 -14.64
C ALA A 100 6.69 7.61 -14.36
N VAL A 101 6.44 8.07 -13.14
CA VAL A 101 6.73 9.43 -12.68
C VAL A 101 7.44 9.31 -11.33
N ILE A 102 8.70 9.73 -11.28
CA ILE A 102 9.48 9.72 -10.04
C ILE A 102 8.98 10.85 -9.13
N GLY A 103 8.58 10.52 -7.90
CA GLY A 103 7.99 11.50 -6.97
C GLY A 103 6.62 11.96 -7.43
N GLY A 104 5.88 11.06 -8.09
CA GLY A 104 4.62 11.40 -8.73
C GLY A 104 3.53 11.81 -7.75
N ASP A 105 3.64 11.42 -6.47
CA ASP A 105 2.73 11.82 -5.40
C ASP A 105 2.74 13.32 -5.12
N GLY A 106 3.85 14.01 -5.39
CA GLY A 106 3.95 15.48 -5.32
C GLY A 106 3.61 16.21 -6.62
N LEU A 107 3.44 15.49 -7.73
CA LEU A 107 3.33 16.07 -9.08
C LEU A 107 1.99 15.78 -9.78
N CYS A 108 1.33 14.67 -9.43
CA CYS A 108 0.16 14.15 -10.11
C CYS A 108 -0.95 13.86 -9.11
N LEU A 109 -2.09 14.53 -9.28
CA LEU A 109 -3.26 14.34 -8.42
C LEU A 109 -3.70 12.86 -8.33
N SER A 110 -3.70 12.14 -9.44
CA SER A 110 -4.10 10.72 -9.47
C SER A 110 -3.15 9.81 -8.70
N ILE A 111 -1.86 10.14 -8.69
CA ILE A 111 -0.85 9.44 -7.90
C ILE A 111 -1.00 9.80 -6.42
N ALA A 112 -1.16 11.08 -6.08
CA ALA A 112 -1.41 11.53 -4.70
C ALA A 112 -2.67 10.85 -4.11
N ALA A 113 -3.76 10.84 -4.87
CA ALA A 113 -4.98 10.15 -4.47
C ALA A 113 -4.77 8.63 -4.28
N ALA A 114 -4.01 7.98 -5.17
CA ALA A 114 -3.68 6.57 -5.05
C ALA A 114 -2.80 6.26 -3.84
N SER A 115 -1.84 7.15 -3.49
CA SER A 115 -0.97 6.97 -2.33
C SER A 115 -1.76 7.10 -1.01
N ILE A 116 -2.71 8.04 -0.92
CA ILE A 116 -3.65 8.15 0.20
C ILE A 116 -4.46 6.85 0.36
N VAL A 117 -5.07 6.37 -0.73
CA VAL A 117 -5.85 5.12 -0.73
C VAL A 117 -5.00 3.95 -0.27
N ALA A 118 -3.81 3.77 -0.83
CA ALA A 118 -2.91 2.68 -0.47
C ALA A 118 -2.53 2.74 1.02
N LYS A 119 -2.20 3.94 1.52
CA LYS A 119 -1.81 4.14 2.92
C LYS A 119 -2.96 3.84 3.89
N VAL A 120 -4.15 4.37 3.65
CA VAL A 120 -5.33 4.13 4.51
C VAL A 120 -5.71 2.65 4.53
N VAL A 121 -5.72 1.99 3.37
CA VAL A 121 -6.03 0.55 3.28
C VAL A 121 -4.98 -0.27 4.02
N ARG A 122 -3.70 0.05 3.84
CA ARG A 122 -2.58 -0.63 4.49
C ARG A 122 -2.62 -0.47 6.01
N ASP A 123 -2.84 0.74 6.51
CA ASP A 123 -2.91 1.03 7.95
C ASP A 123 -4.10 0.30 8.58
N ARG A 124 -5.28 0.33 7.95
CA ARG A 124 -6.45 -0.45 8.40
C ARG A 124 -6.16 -1.96 8.44
N ALA A 125 -5.43 -2.49 7.45
CA ALA A 125 -5.04 -3.90 7.43
C ALA A 125 -4.08 -4.25 8.57
N MET A 126 -3.11 -3.38 8.89
CA MET A 126 -2.16 -3.59 9.98
C MET A 126 -2.78 -3.43 11.36
N TRP A 127 -3.71 -2.50 11.52
CA TRP A 127 -4.51 -2.39 12.74
C TRP A 127 -5.30 -3.68 13.02
N ARG A 128 -6.01 -4.22 12.02
CA ARG A 128 -6.72 -5.52 12.17
C ARG A 128 -5.76 -6.66 12.48
N LEU A 129 -4.54 -6.58 11.96
CA LEU A 129 -3.52 -7.59 12.21
C LEU A 129 -3.00 -7.49 13.65
N SER A 130 -2.84 -6.29 14.19
CA SER A 130 -2.40 -6.09 15.59
C SER A 130 -3.41 -6.61 16.60
N GLN A 131 -4.72 -6.55 16.28
CA GLN A 131 -5.76 -7.16 17.12
C GLN A 131 -5.63 -8.69 17.23
N ARG A 132 -5.06 -9.35 16.22
CA ARG A 132 -4.84 -10.80 16.19
C ARG A 132 -3.45 -11.21 16.66
N HIS A 133 -2.48 -10.30 16.57
CA HIS A 133 -1.09 -10.51 16.92
C HIS A 133 -0.62 -9.32 17.75
N GLY A 134 -0.91 -9.37 19.05
CA GLY A 134 -0.50 -8.34 20.00
C GLY A 134 1.03 -8.23 20.14
N GLY A 135 1.50 -7.09 20.63
CA GLY A 135 2.90 -6.88 21.01
C GLY A 135 3.84 -6.38 19.91
N TYR A 136 3.50 -6.52 18.62
CA TYR A 136 4.34 -6.01 17.51
C TYR A 136 4.18 -4.50 17.23
N GLY A 137 3.23 -3.82 17.87
CA GLY A 137 2.96 -2.39 17.68
C GLY A 137 2.43 -2.03 16.28
N TRP A 138 1.84 -2.99 15.57
CA TRP A 138 1.45 -2.86 14.16
C TRP A 138 0.38 -1.79 13.90
N GLU A 139 -0.44 -1.46 14.90
CA GLU A 139 -1.37 -0.33 14.87
C GLU A 139 -0.67 1.04 14.77
N ARG A 140 0.59 1.14 15.22
CA ARG A 140 1.40 2.38 15.16
C ARG A 140 2.40 2.35 14.02
N ASN A 141 3.14 1.24 13.89
CA ASN A 141 4.27 1.16 12.96
C ASN A 141 3.90 0.57 11.60
N ALA A 142 2.69 0.06 11.38
CA ALA A 142 2.23 -0.53 10.11
C ALA A 142 3.18 -1.59 9.50
N GLY A 143 3.97 -2.26 10.34
CA GLY A 143 4.97 -3.27 9.95
C GLY A 143 6.33 -2.70 9.52
N TYR A 144 6.56 -1.38 9.63
CA TYR A 144 7.88 -0.78 9.42
C TYR A 144 8.84 -1.22 10.53
N ALA A 145 10.12 -1.34 10.20
CA ALA A 145 11.18 -1.77 11.11
C ALA A 145 11.56 -0.64 12.10
N THR A 146 10.62 -0.24 12.95
CA THR A 146 10.86 0.68 14.07
C THR A 146 11.66 -0.02 15.18
N ALA A 147 12.24 0.72 16.11
CA ALA A 147 12.94 0.14 17.25
C ALA A 147 12.02 -0.80 18.05
N ASP A 148 10.82 -0.33 18.39
CA ASP A 148 9.78 -1.12 19.08
C ASP A 148 9.46 -2.42 18.33
N HIS A 149 9.31 -2.37 17.01
CA HIS A 149 8.99 -3.56 16.21
C HIS A 149 10.15 -4.57 16.18
N ARG A 150 11.40 -4.09 16.12
CA ARG A 150 12.56 -4.98 16.20
C ARG A 150 12.68 -5.64 17.57
N LEU A 151 12.44 -4.89 18.65
CA LEU A 151 12.40 -5.44 20.01
C LEU A 151 11.30 -6.50 20.15
N ALA A 152 10.10 -6.23 19.64
CA ALA A 152 9.01 -7.19 19.62
C ALA A 152 9.35 -8.45 18.82
N LEU A 153 10.04 -8.31 17.67
CA LEU A 153 10.53 -9.44 16.88
C LEU A 153 11.51 -10.32 17.66
N HIS A 154 12.42 -9.73 18.44
CA HIS A 154 13.33 -10.49 19.29
C HIS A 154 12.60 -11.17 20.47
N ALA A 155 11.57 -10.53 21.03
CA ALA A 155 10.85 -11.05 22.18
C ALA A 155 9.80 -12.11 21.82
N LEU A 156 9.10 -11.94 20.70
CA LEU A 156 7.93 -12.74 20.30
C LEU A 156 8.22 -13.67 19.12
N GLY A 157 9.35 -13.50 18.43
CA GLY A 157 9.65 -14.16 17.18
C GLY A 157 8.87 -13.60 15.98
N PRO A 158 9.25 -13.97 14.74
CA PRO A 158 8.50 -13.61 13.55
C PRO A 158 7.23 -14.47 13.40
N THR A 159 6.26 -13.92 12.69
CA THR A 159 5.01 -14.61 12.29
C THR A 159 4.97 -14.80 10.77
N ARG A 160 3.99 -15.56 10.25
CA ARG A 160 3.76 -15.70 8.80
C ARG A 160 3.53 -14.37 8.04
N HIS A 161 3.22 -13.29 8.76
CA HIS A 161 3.02 -11.96 8.18
C HIS A 161 4.32 -11.14 8.08
N HIS A 162 5.42 -11.68 8.58
CA HIS A 162 6.75 -11.10 8.45
C HIS A 162 7.44 -11.60 7.18
N ARG A 163 8.13 -10.70 6.48
CA ARG A 163 8.83 -11.03 5.24
C ARG A 163 10.19 -11.61 5.58
N THR A 164 10.34 -12.93 5.45
CA THR A 164 11.54 -13.68 5.85
C THR A 164 12.84 -13.21 5.18
N GLY A 165 12.77 -12.59 4.00
CA GLY A 165 13.93 -12.03 3.31
C GLY A 165 14.43 -10.66 3.82
N PHE A 166 13.82 -10.09 4.88
CA PHE A 166 14.03 -8.68 5.24
C PHE A 166 14.66 -8.51 6.63
N GLY A 167 15.82 -7.83 6.69
CA GLY A 167 16.41 -7.27 7.91
C GLY A 167 16.43 -8.22 9.11
N THR A 168 15.90 -7.76 10.24
CA THR A 168 15.80 -8.50 11.51
C THR A 168 15.08 -9.84 11.36
N VAL A 169 14.04 -9.91 10.52
CA VAL A 169 13.31 -11.17 10.29
C VAL A 169 14.24 -12.20 9.66
N ARG A 170 15.01 -11.80 8.64
CA ARG A 170 16.00 -12.69 8.00
C ARG A 170 17.04 -13.17 8.99
N GLN A 171 17.54 -12.27 9.84
CA GLN A 171 18.52 -12.63 10.88
C GLN A 171 17.93 -13.68 11.83
N LEU A 172 16.75 -13.42 12.39
CA LEU A 172 16.08 -14.36 13.29
C LEU A 172 15.81 -15.72 12.62
N CYS A 173 15.41 -15.72 11.35
CA CYS A 173 15.15 -16.97 10.64
C CYS A 173 16.40 -17.81 10.36
N LEU A 174 17.58 -17.19 10.25
CA LEU A 174 18.83 -17.90 10.02
C LEU A 174 19.38 -18.60 11.28
N PHE A 175 19.01 -18.09 12.46
CA PHE A 175 19.52 -18.58 13.75
C PHE A 175 18.46 -19.34 14.55
N ALA A 176 17.26 -19.53 14.00
CA ALA A 176 16.24 -20.37 14.62
C ALA A 176 16.57 -21.86 14.42
N PRO A 177 16.36 -22.72 15.43
CA PRO A 177 16.46 -24.16 15.26
C PRO A 177 15.48 -24.65 14.18
N ALA A 178 15.88 -25.67 13.41
CA ALA A 178 15.10 -26.17 12.28
C ALA A 178 13.71 -26.63 12.73
N GLY A 179 12.65 -25.94 12.26
CA GLY A 179 11.25 -26.28 12.53
C GLY A 179 10.40 -25.18 13.15
N GLU A 180 10.99 -24.13 13.74
CA GLU A 180 10.23 -23.11 14.51
C GLU A 180 9.91 -21.83 13.74
N CYS A 181 10.45 -21.65 12.52
CA CYS A 181 10.43 -20.36 11.84
C CYS A 181 9.07 -19.90 11.28
N VAL A 182 8.05 -20.75 11.22
CA VAL A 182 6.82 -20.43 10.47
C VAL A 182 5.50 -20.87 11.10
N ASP A 183 5.51 -21.52 12.26
CA ASP A 183 4.29 -21.92 12.98
C ASP A 183 4.18 -21.26 14.35
N VAL A 184 3.93 -19.95 14.36
CA VAL A 184 3.38 -19.31 15.56
C VAL A 184 2.25 -18.37 15.15
N ALA A 185 1.07 -18.96 14.97
CA ALA A 185 -0.25 -18.41 15.30
C ALA A 185 -1.34 -19.33 14.73
N GLY A 186 -1.78 -20.27 15.57
CA GLY A 186 -3.18 -20.68 15.60
C GLY A 186 -4.08 -19.51 15.97
#